data_AF-A0A2G9UGJ7-F1
#
_entry.id   AF-A0A2G9UGJ7-F1
#
_cell.length_a   1.000
_cell.length_b   1.000
_cell.length_c   1.000
_cell.angle_alpha   90.00
_cell.angle_beta   90.00
_cell.angle_gamma   90.00
#
_symmetry.space_group_name_H-M   'P 1'
#
loop_
_entity.id
_entity.type
_entity.pdbx_description
1 polymer ?
#
loop_
_entity_poly.entity_id
_entity_poly.type
_entity_poly.pdbx_seq_one_letter_code
_entity_poly.pdbx_strand_id
1 'polypeptide(L)'
;MRIILIVRDPTQRTISDFTQVYYNKLEQNKTLPIFEKEAFFPDSELINPEYKPVRNSLYDLHMTNWLRYFSMEQILLVNGDVFRGNPINELRRVETFLGLPHNITNDQLIFNERKGFFCFRRTPRSRVKCLGSTKGRPHREIPDDVVAKLRRNFRSHNVRFFGLVNRIFAW
;
A
#
# COMPACT_ATOMS: atom_id res chain seq x y z
N MET A 1 7.68 22.13 -5.46
CA MET A 1 7.71 20.82 -4.76
C MET A 1 6.66 19.91 -5.39
N ARG A 2 6.98 18.63 -5.63
CA ARG A 2 6.06 17.59 -6.11
C ARG A 2 6.12 16.40 -5.15
N ILE A 3 4.98 15.79 -4.85
CA ILE A 3 4.84 14.67 -3.91
C ILE A 3 4.22 13.50 -4.66
N ILE A 4 4.75 12.30 -4.46
CA ILE A 4 4.18 11.06 -4.98
C ILE A 4 3.72 10.24 -3.79
N LEU A 5 2.43 9.93 -3.73
CA LEU A 5 1.85 9.10 -2.69
C LEU A 5 1.29 7.82 -3.33
N ILE A 6 1.85 6.68 -2.94
CA ILE A 6 1.36 5.36 -3.34
C ILE A 6 0.43 4.79 -2.27
N VAL A 7 -0.80 4.45 -2.65
CA VAL A 7 -1.83 3.89 -1.77
C VAL A 7 -2.41 2.62 -2.38
N ARG A 8 -2.93 1.74 -1.53
CA ARG A 8 -3.58 0.49 -1.94
C ARG A 8 -4.79 0.24 -1.05
N ASP A 9 -5.54 -0.83 -1.29
CA ASP A 9 -6.65 -1.22 -0.42
C ASP A 9 -6.21 -1.16 1.07
N PRO A 10 -6.88 -0.36 1.93
CA PRO A 10 -6.46 -0.12 3.30
C PRO A 10 -6.53 -1.38 4.17
N THR A 11 -7.43 -2.30 3.87
CA THR A 11 -7.52 -3.62 4.52
C THR A 11 -6.26 -4.41 4.20
N GLN A 12 -5.91 -4.52 2.91
CA GLN A 12 -4.69 -5.21 2.47
C GLN A 12 -3.42 -4.53 2.96
N ARG A 13 -3.38 -3.19 3.01
CA ARG A 13 -2.27 -2.42 3.58
C ARG A 13 -2.09 -2.73 5.06
N THR A 14 -3.18 -2.79 5.82
CA THR A 14 -3.17 -3.09 7.26
C THR A 14 -2.66 -4.49 7.54
N ILE A 15 -3.14 -5.50 6.80
CA ILE A 15 -2.68 -6.90 6.93
C ILE A 15 -1.21 -7.03 6.52
N SER A 16 -0.78 -6.31 5.48
CA SER A 16 0.62 -6.31 5.03
C SER A 16 1.56 -5.71 6.09
N ASP A 17 1.17 -4.60 6.72
CA ASP A 17 1.95 -3.96 7.79
C ASP A 17 1.98 -4.84 9.06
N PHE A 18 0.84 -5.42 9.46
CA PHE A 18 0.79 -6.43 10.53
C PHE A 18 1.73 -7.62 10.24
N THR A 19 1.69 -8.16 9.01
CA THR A 19 2.54 -9.27 8.59
C THR A 19 4.02 -8.91 8.75
N GLN A 20 4.42 -7.70 8.37
CA GLN A 20 5.78 -7.22 8.57
C GLN A 20 6.16 -7.15 10.05
N VAL A 21 5.27 -6.60 10.90
CA VAL A 21 5.48 -6.53 12.36
C VAL A 21 5.60 -7.92 12.97
N TYR A 22 4.74 -8.85 12.58
CA TYR A 22 4.75 -10.24 13.02
C TYR A 22 6.10 -10.90 12.72
N TYR A 23 6.57 -10.84 11.46
CA TYR A 23 7.84 -11.45 11.10
C TYR A 23 9.04 -10.79 11.80
N ASN A 24 9.03 -9.46 11.96
CA ASN A 24 10.09 -8.79 12.71
C ASN A 24 10.15 -9.27 14.17
N LYS A 25 9.00 -9.49 14.81
CA LYS A 25 8.93 -10.02 16.18
C LYS A 25 9.35 -11.48 16.26
N LEU A 26 8.98 -12.28 15.27
CA LEU A 26 9.39 -13.68 15.15
C LEU A 26 10.92 -13.80 15.03
N GLU A 27 11.53 -13.02 14.12
CA GLU A 27 12.99 -12.97 13.93
C GLU A 27 13.74 -12.51 15.21
N GLN A 28 13.06 -11.75 16.09
CA GLN A 28 13.61 -11.25 17.35
C GLN A 28 13.25 -12.11 18.58
N ASN A 29 12.60 -13.27 18.40
CA ASN A 29 12.10 -14.12 19.50
C ASN A 29 11.24 -13.36 20.53
N LYS A 30 10.37 -12.46 20.06
CA LYS A 30 9.43 -11.70 20.89
C LYS A 30 8.03 -12.28 20.83
N THR A 31 7.20 -11.94 21.82
CA THR A 31 5.77 -12.28 21.82
C THR A 31 5.09 -11.81 20.55
N LEU A 32 4.48 -12.77 19.85
CA LEU A 32 3.84 -12.56 18.56
C LEU A 32 2.46 -11.90 18.75
N PRO A 33 2.13 -10.87 17.95
CA PRO A 33 0.84 -10.19 18.04
C PRO A 33 -0.27 -11.03 17.41
N ILE A 34 -1.49 -10.86 17.92
CA ILE A 34 -2.72 -11.43 17.35
C ILE A 34 -3.47 -10.29 16.64
N PHE A 35 -3.77 -10.46 15.36
CA PHE A 35 -4.28 -9.36 14.53
C PHE A 35 -5.55 -8.73 15.11
N GLU A 36 -6.51 -9.56 15.50
CA GLU A 36 -7.82 -9.16 16.01
C GLU A 36 -7.70 -8.34 17.30
N LYS A 37 -6.80 -8.76 18.20
CA LYS A 37 -6.58 -8.09 19.49
C LYS A 37 -5.92 -6.73 19.34
N GLU A 38 -5.16 -6.53 18.27
CA GLU A 38 -4.43 -5.29 18.01
C GLU A 38 -5.29 -4.33 17.19
N ALA A 39 -5.96 -4.84 16.15
CA ALA A 39 -6.66 -4.03 15.15
C ALA A 39 -8.03 -3.50 15.61
N PHE A 40 -8.62 -4.06 16.66
CA PHE A 40 -9.93 -3.68 17.17
C PHE A 40 -9.87 -3.33 18.65
N PHE A 41 -10.81 -2.51 19.11
CA PHE A 41 -11.01 -2.33 20.55
C PHE A 41 -11.52 -3.64 21.19
N PRO A 42 -11.19 -3.91 22.47
CA PRO A 42 -11.71 -5.07 23.19
C PRO A 42 -13.24 -5.14 23.13
N ASP A 43 -13.77 -6.33 22.82
CA ASP A 43 -15.21 -6.63 22.75
C ASP A 43 -16.02 -5.67 21.87
N SER A 44 -15.40 -5.11 20.84
CA SER A 44 -16.00 -4.09 19.97
C SER A 44 -15.90 -4.46 18.49
N GLU A 45 -16.86 -3.95 17.71
CA GLU A 45 -16.82 -4.00 16.24
C GLU A 45 -15.91 -2.94 15.62
N LEU A 46 -15.45 -1.98 16.42
CA LEU A 46 -14.71 -0.81 15.96
C LEU A 46 -13.21 -1.05 15.89
N ILE A 47 -12.59 -0.58 14.82
CA ILE A 47 -11.13 -0.57 14.68
C ILE A 47 -10.48 0.30 15.77
N ASN A 48 -9.29 -0.12 16.21
CA ASN A 48 -8.44 0.64 17.10
C ASN A 48 -7.55 1.61 16.29
N PRO A 49 -7.83 2.93 16.26
CA PRO A 49 -7.06 3.88 15.48
C PRO A 49 -5.66 4.15 16.07
N GLU A 50 -5.38 3.73 17.31
CA GLU A 50 -4.03 3.83 17.88
C GLU A 50 -3.09 2.73 17.41
N TYR A 51 -3.65 1.63 16.91
CA TYR A 51 -2.84 0.57 16.31
C TYR A 51 -2.23 1.04 14.99
N LYS A 52 -0.89 1.15 14.96
CA LYS A 52 -0.16 1.80 13.86
C LYS A 52 -0.53 1.27 12.47
N PRO A 53 -0.66 -0.04 12.21
CA PRO A 53 -1.16 -0.56 10.94
C PRO A 53 -2.53 -0.04 10.52
N VAL A 54 -3.48 0.07 11.45
CA VAL A 54 -4.80 0.67 11.19
C VAL A 54 -4.66 2.17 10.96
N ARG A 55 -3.98 2.89 11.87
CA ARG A 55 -3.78 4.34 11.77
C ARG A 55 -3.23 4.79 10.42
N ASN A 56 -2.21 4.09 9.94
CA ASN A 56 -1.55 4.38 8.66
C ASN A 56 -2.46 4.12 7.43
N SER A 57 -3.54 3.35 7.60
CA SER A 57 -4.53 3.05 6.57
C SER A 57 -5.72 4.03 6.57
N LEU A 58 -5.81 4.94 7.53
CA LEU A 58 -6.82 6.01 7.59
C LEU A 58 -6.40 7.17 6.68
N TYR A 59 -6.40 6.93 5.37
CA TYR A 59 -5.81 7.83 4.38
C TYR A 59 -6.45 9.22 4.33
N ASP A 60 -7.75 9.32 4.61
CA ASP A 60 -8.47 10.60 4.69
C ASP A 60 -7.88 11.53 5.74
N LEU A 61 -7.54 10.99 6.92
CA LEU A 61 -6.96 11.76 8.01
C LEU A 61 -5.57 12.31 7.64
N HIS A 62 -4.73 11.47 7.04
CA HIS A 62 -3.39 11.89 6.60
C HIS A 62 -3.49 12.90 5.46
N MET A 63 -4.32 12.62 4.45
CA MET A 63 -4.47 13.48 3.28
C MET A 63 -4.99 14.87 3.67
N THR A 64 -5.95 14.94 4.60
CA THR A 64 -6.45 16.22 5.13
C THR A 64 -5.32 17.08 5.69
N ASN A 65 -4.32 16.49 6.35
CA ASN A 65 -3.17 17.23 6.87
C ASN A 65 -2.23 17.73 5.76
N TRP A 66 -1.97 16.91 4.73
CA TRP A 66 -1.16 17.31 3.58
C TRP A 66 -1.81 18.45 2.80
N LEU A 67 -3.13 18.40 2.61
CA LEU A 67 -3.88 19.41 1.86
C LEU A 67 -3.99 20.77 2.55
N ARG A 68 -3.55 20.89 3.80
CA ARG A 68 -3.35 22.21 4.45
C ARG A 68 -2.18 22.99 3.87
N TYR A 69 -1.22 22.31 3.25
CA TYR A 69 0.05 22.90 2.82
C TYR A 69 0.35 22.70 1.34
N PHE A 70 -0.22 21.67 0.72
CA PHE A 70 0.02 21.33 -0.68
C PHE A 70 -1.30 21.22 -1.41
N SER A 71 -1.35 21.79 -2.60
CA SER A 71 -2.49 21.62 -3.50
C SER A 71 -2.51 20.20 -4.09
N MET A 72 -3.69 19.73 -4.53
CA MET A 72 -3.82 18.39 -5.12
C MET A 72 -2.96 18.24 -6.40
N GLU A 73 -2.75 19.31 -7.15
CA GLU A 73 -1.90 19.34 -8.36
C GLU A 73 -0.42 19.06 -8.03
N GLN A 74 -0.01 19.23 -6.77
CA GLN A 74 1.34 18.91 -6.30
C GLN A 74 1.46 17.48 -5.78
N ILE A 75 0.39 16.69 -5.75
CA ILE A 75 0.36 15.35 -5.20
C ILE A 75 -0.13 14.36 -6.26
N LEU A 76 0.76 13.51 -6.76
CA LEU A 76 0.36 12.38 -7.59
C LEU A 76 -0.02 11.18 -6.73
N LEU A 77 -1.25 10.68 -6.92
CA LEU A 77 -1.65 9.39 -6.37
C LEU A 77 -1.33 8.24 -7.32
N VAL A 78 -0.43 7.38 -6.85
CA VAL A 78 -0.11 6.09 -7.47
C VAL A 78 -1.00 5.00 -6.89
N ASN A 79 -1.72 4.28 -7.75
CA ASN A 79 -2.53 3.14 -7.32
C ASN A 79 -1.63 1.91 -7.18
N GLY A 80 -1.35 1.54 -5.94
CA GLY A 80 -0.49 0.41 -5.57
C GLY A 80 -1.04 -0.95 -5.97
N ASP A 81 -2.36 -1.13 -6.04
CA ASP A 81 -2.98 -2.37 -6.49
C ASP A 81 -2.79 -2.56 -8.01
N VAL A 82 -2.93 -1.48 -8.78
CA VAL A 82 -2.59 -1.48 -10.22
C VAL A 82 -1.09 -1.61 -10.41
N PHE A 83 -0.26 -0.84 -9.69
CA PHE A 83 1.20 -0.86 -9.81
C PHE A 83 1.78 -2.27 -9.60
N ARG A 84 1.20 -3.04 -8.67
CA ARG A 84 1.63 -4.42 -8.41
C ARG A 84 1.48 -5.32 -9.65
N GLY A 85 0.37 -5.23 -10.37
CA GLY A 85 0.05 -6.09 -11.51
C GLY A 85 0.42 -5.51 -12.88
N ASN A 86 0.49 -4.19 -12.99
CA ASN A 86 0.82 -3.44 -14.19
C ASN A 86 1.62 -2.18 -13.83
N PRO A 87 2.92 -2.32 -13.50
CA PRO A 87 3.74 -1.21 -13.06
C PRO A 87 3.95 -0.13 -14.13
N ILE A 88 3.97 -0.47 -15.42
CA ILE A 88 4.27 0.49 -16.49
C ILE A 88 3.23 1.63 -16.55
N ASN A 89 1.96 1.32 -16.32
CA ASN A 89 0.88 2.30 -16.41
C ASN A 89 1.03 3.39 -15.34
N GLU A 90 1.36 2.98 -14.12
CA GLU A 90 1.57 3.90 -13.01
C GLU A 90 2.92 4.63 -13.10
N LEU A 91 3.97 3.98 -13.62
CA LEU A 91 5.28 4.62 -13.85
C LEU A 91 5.21 5.73 -14.90
N ARG A 92 4.47 5.55 -16.00
CA ARG A 92 4.26 6.62 -17.01
C ARG A 92 3.55 7.84 -16.42
N ARG A 93 2.61 7.65 -15.50
CA ARG A 93 1.96 8.73 -14.76
C ARG A 93 2.96 9.47 -13.87
N VAL A 94 3.87 8.74 -13.23
CA VAL A 94 4.99 9.32 -12.45
C VAL A 94 5.93 10.13 -13.35
N GLU A 95 6.38 9.59 -14.48
CA GLU A 95 7.26 10.30 -15.42
C GLU A 95 6.61 11.61 -15.91
N THR A 96 5.34 11.54 -16.33
CA THR A 96 4.56 12.70 -16.78
C THR A 96 4.42 13.75 -15.68
N PHE A 97 4.04 13.33 -14.47
CA PHE A 97 3.89 14.24 -13.33
C PHE A 97 5.20 14.94 -12.96
N LEU A 98 6.33 14.25 -13.09
CA LEU A 98 7.66 14.80 -12.83
C LEU A 98 8.22 15.58 -14.03
N GLY A 99 7.54 15.64 -15.17
CA GLY A 99 8.05 16.28 -16.39
C GLY A 99 9.28 15.57 -16.96
N LEU A 100 9.37 14.26 -16.76
CA LEU A 100 10.46 13.41 -17.25
C LEU A 100 10.06 12.74 -18.59
N PRO A 101 11.03 12.47 -19.48
CA PRO A 101 10.80 11.64 -20.66
C PRO A 101 10.39 10.22 -20.26
N HIS A 102 9.56 9.57 -21.09
CA HIS A 102 9.06 8.21 -20.86
C HIS A 102 10.11 7.17 -21.26
N ASN A 103 11.16 7.07 -20.46
CA ASN A 103 12.30 6.20 -20.72
C ASN A 103 12.12 4.81 -20.11
N ILE A 104 11.20 4.63 -19.16
CA ILE A 104 10.88 3.32 -18.62
C ILE A 104 9.94 2.58 -19.57
N THR A 105 10.37 1.40 -20.02
CA THR A 105 9.63 0.59 -20.99
C THR A 105 9.24 -0.78 -20.42
N ASN A 106 8.29 -1.45 -21.07
CA ASN A 106 7.82 -2.78 -20.64
C ASN A 106 8.93 -3.82 -20.63
N ASP A 107 9.88 -3.75 -21.57
CA ASP A 107 10.98 -4.70 -21.61
C ASP A 107 11.92 -4.57 -20.41
N GLN A 108 11.89 -3.45 -19.66
CA GLN A 108 12.67 -3.29 -18.43
C GLN A 108 11.97 -3.90 -17.20
N LEU A 109 10.69 -4.24 -17.29
CA LEU A 109 9.85 -4.72 -16.19
C LEU A 109 9.58 -6.23 -16.38
N ILE A 110 10.34 -7.06 -15.68
CA ILE A 110 10.33 -8.52 -15.85
C ILE A 110 9.52 -9.15 -14.72
N PHE A 111 8.39 -9.78 -15.03
CA PHE A 111 7.63 -10.53 -14.04
C PHE A 111 8.41 -11.78 -13.63
N ASN A 112 8.61 -11.97 -12.33
CA ASN A 112 9.24 -13.17 -11.78
C ASN A 112 8.16 -14.03 -11.14
N GLU A 113 7.79 -15.14 -11.79
CA GLU A 113 6.72 -16.04 -11.33
C GLU A 113 6.98 -16.62 -9.94
N ARG A 114 8.23 -17.03 -9.66
CA ARG A 114 8.61 -17.56 -8.35
C ARG A 114 8.47 -16.52 -7.25
N LYS A 115 8.77 -15.26 -7.55
CA LYS A 115 8.61 -14.15 -6.60
C LYS A 115 7.16 -13.67 -6.53
N GLY A 116 6.40 -13.78 -7.62
CA GLY A 116 5.05 -13.25 -7.77
C GLY A 116 4.99 -11.72 -7.96
N PHE A 117 6.11 -11.09 -8.36
CA PHE A 117 6.22 -9.64 -8.53
C PHE A 117 7.10 -9.27 -9.73
N PHE A 118 6.89 -8.07 -10.26
CA PHE A 118 7.80 -7.46 -11.24
C PHE A 118 9.14 -7.11 -10.62
N CYS A 119 10.19 -7.39 -11.38
CA CYS A 119 11.58 -7.03 -11.12
C CYS A 119 12.05 -6.07 -12.24
N PHE A 120 13.19 -5.41 -12.03
CA PHE A 120 13.68 -4.38 -12.94
C PHE A 120 15.00 -4.77 -13.59
N ARG A 121 15.16 -4.52 -14.89
CA ARG A 121 16.46 -4.50 -15.57
C ARG A 121 16.67 -3.13 -16.22
N ARG A 122 17.87 -2.56 -16.08
CA ARG A 122 18.18 -1.23 -16.61
C ARG A 122 18.33 -1.23 -18.14
N THR A 123 18.99 -2.25 -18.68
CA THR A 123 19.18 -2.46 -20.12
C THR A 123 18.99 -3.94 -20.44
N PRO A 124 18.79 -4.32 -21.72
CA PRO A 124 18.67 -5.73 -22.11
C PRO A 124 19.85 -6.61 -21.69
N ARG A 125 21.06 -6.04 -21.58
CA ARG A 125 22.29 -6.71 -21.12
C ARG A 125 22.46 -6.71 -19.60
N SER A 126 21.66 -5.95 -18.86
CA SER A 126 21.76 -5.85 -17.41
C SER A 126 21.12 -7.05 -16.72
N ARG A 127 21.69 -7.49 -15.60
CA ARG A 127 21.05 -8.47 -14.72
C ARG A 127 19.73 -7.93 -14.18
N VAL A 128 18.70 -8.77 -14.17
CA VAL A 128 17.41 -8.50 -13.54
C VAL A 128 17.60 -8.40 -12.01
N LYS A 129 17.13 -7.30 -11.43
CA LYS A 129 17.15 -7.06 -9.98
C LYS A 129 15.73 -7.02 -9.46
N CYS A 130 15.44 -7.90 -8.51
CA CYS A 130 14.20 -7.90 -7.77
C CYS A 130 14.36 -7.12 -6.45
N LEU A 131 13.23 -6.67 -5.88
CA LEU A 131 13.23 -6.17 -4.51
C LEU A 131 13.72 -7.26 -3.52
N GLY A 132 14.25 -6.85 -2.38
CA GLY A 132 14.81 -7.76 -1.36
C GLY A 132 13.81 -8.77 -0.79
N SER A 133 14.31 -9.71 0.02
CA SER A 133 13.51 -10.80 0.62
C SER A 133 12.39 -10.30 1.54
N THR A 134 12.56 -9.11 2.13
CA THR A 134 11.52 -8.50 2.98
C THR A 134 10.35 -7.90 2.19
N LYS A 135 10.43 -7.84 0.86
CA LYS A 135 9.38 -7.28 0.00
C LYS A 135 8.61 -8.40 -0.69
N GLY A 136 7.29 -8.41 -0.49
CA GLY A 136 6.39 -9.44 -1.00
C GLY A 136 6.32 -10.69 -0.12
N ARG A 137 6.49 -10.56 1.21
CA ARG A 137 6.30 -11.67 2.14
C ARG A 137 4.84 -12.19 2.04
N PRO A 138 4.61 -13.51 2.10
CA PRO A 138 3.25 -14.05 2.19
C PRO A 138 2.52 -13.39 3.36
N HIS A 139 1.31 -12.90 3.10
CA HIS A 139 0.48 -12.34 4.16
C HIS A 139 0.08 -13.43 5.14
N ARG A 140 -0.03 -13.09 6.42
CA ARG A 140 -0.66 -13.97 7.41
C ARG A 140 -2.13 -14.19 7.00
N GLU A 141 -2.59 -15.42 7.13
CA GLU A 141 -4.01 -15.73 6.98
C GLU A 141 -4.78 -15.09 8.14
N ILE A 142 -5.76 -14.27 7.78
CA ILE A 142 -6.68 -13.60 8.71
C ILE A 142 -8.08 -14.15 8.40
N PRO A 143 -8.87 -14.52 9.42
CA PRO A 143 -10.23 -15.02 9.22
C PRO A 143 -11.08 -14.07 8.38
N ASP A 144 -11.92 -14.62 7.50
CA ASP A 144 -12.71 -13.83 6.53
C ASP A 144 -13.69 -12.86 7.21
N ASP A 145 -14.26 -13.25 8.35
CA ASP A 145 -15.14 -12.41 9.16
C ASP A 145 -14.40 -11.19 9.73
N VAL A 146 -13.14 -11.37 10.14
CA VAL A 146 -12.24 -10.32 10.62
C VAL A 146 -11.85 -9.38 9.47
N VAL A 147 -11.53 -9.92 8.29
CA VAL A 147 -11.25 -9.13 7.08
C VAL A 147 -12.49 -8.31 6.68
N ALA A 148 -13.67 -8.91 6.69
CA ALA A 148 -14.93 -8.24 6.39
C ALA A 148 -15.22 -7.13 7.41
N LYS A 149 -14.99 -7.39 8.70
CA LYS A 149 -15.12 -6.41 9.78
C LYS A 149 -14.18 -5.22 9.58
N LEU A 150 -12.93 -5.47 9.20
CA LEU A 150 -11.96 -4.42 8.89
C LEU A 150 -12.39 -3.57 7.68
N ARG A 151 -12.84 -4.21 6.59
CA ARG A 151 -13.37 -3.52 5.40
C ARG A 151 -14.56 -2.62 5.75
N ARG A 152 -15.51 -3.10 6.55
CA ARG A 152 -16.68 -2.31 6.99
C ARG A 152 -16.25 -1.02 7.69
N ASN A 153 -15.26 -1.12 8.59
CA ASN A 153 -14.73 0.03 9.32
C ASN A 153 -14.03 1.05 8.39
N PHE A 154 -13.27 0.60 7.39
CA PHE A 154 -12.60 1.51 6.45
C PHE A 154 -13.54 2.17 5.43
N ARG A 155 -14.76 1.63 5.20
CA ARG A 155 -15.67 2.14 4.15
C ARG A 155 -15.93 3.65 4.25
N SER A 156 -16.20 4.17 5.45
CA SER A 156 -16.47 5.61 5.63
C SER A 156 -15.23 6.46 5.38
N HIS A 157 -14.05 5.97 5.78
CA HIS A 157 -12.75 6.60 5.51
C HIS A 157 -12.44 6.62 4.00
N ASN A 158 -12.74 5.53 3.29
CA ASN A 158 -12.55 5.43 1.84
C ASN A 158 -13.38 6.48 1.10
N VAL A 159 -14.67 6.60 1.44
CA VAL A 159 -15.55 7.60 0.82
C VAL A 159 -15.02 9.03 1.03
N ARG A 160 -14.60 9.37 2.26
CA ARG A 160 -14.00 10.68 2.54
C ARG A 160 -12.70 10.90 1.77
N PHE A 161 -11.82 9.91 1.75
CA PHE A 161 -10.56 9.97 1.00
C PHE A 161 -10.82 10.20 -0.49
N PHE A 162 -11.75 9.47 -1.10
CA PHE A 162 -12.11 9.62 -2.51
C PHE A 162 -12.62 11.02 -2.84
N GLY A 163 -13.43 11.60 -1.95
CA GLY A 163 -13.86 12.99 -2.05
C GLY A 163 -12.71 13.99 -1.99
N LEU A 164 -11.77 13.81 -1.05
CA LEU A 164 -10.60 14.69 -0.90
C LEU A 164 -9.69 14.69 -2.14
N VAL A 165 -9.50 13.52 -2.76
CA VAL A 165 -8.54 13.35 -3.87
C VAL A 165 -9.21 13.33 -5.24
N ASN A 166 -10.52 13.54 -5.28
CA ASN A 166 -11.37 13.48 -6.48
C ASN A 166 -11.10 12.24 -7.36
N ARG A 167 -10.95 11.07 -6.73
CA ARG A 167 -10.68 9.80 -7.41
C ARG A 167 -11.20 8.63 -6.62
N ILE A 168 -11.86 7.70 -7.31
CA ILE A 168 -12.37 6.46 -6.74
C ILE A 168 -11.37 5.33 -6.98
N PHE A 169 -11.20 4.49 -5.97
CA PHE A 169 -10.45 3.24 -6.04
C PHE A 169 -11.40 2.07 -5.78
N ALA A 170 -11.14 0.92 -6.40
CA ALA A 170 -11.94 -0.29 -6.22
C ALA A 170 -11.54 -1.01 -4.93
N TRP A 171 -11.86 -0.41 -3.77
CA TRP A 171 -11.55 -0.89 -2.42
C TRP A 171 -12.82 -1.15 -1.60
#